data_AF-A0A060VUK4-F1
#
_entry.id   AF-A0A060VUK4-F1
#
_cell.length_a   1.000
_cell.length_b   1.000
_cell.length_c   1.000
_cell.angle_alpha   90.00
_cell.angle_beta   90.00
_cell.angle_gamma   90.00
#
_symmetry.space_group_name_H-M   'P 1'
#
loop_
_entity.id
_entity.type
_entity.pdbx_description
1 polymer ?
#
loop_
_entity_poly.entity_id
_entity_poly.type
_entity_poly.pdbx_seq_one_letter_code
_entity_poly.pdbx_strand_id
1 'polypeptide(L)'
;MFKALVSNGHPEFSSNRQQDAQKFFLHLINLVERNCVGLENPNNAFRYLVEERVQCCQTQKVRYTQKVDYLMQLPAPIEAASNREELIAYEAKRNEAEENMRAPPEPVRARIPFTACLQAFTEPENVPDFWSSELQAKSAGVKTSRFASFPEYLVVQIKKFTFVVDWVPKKVGE
;
A
#
# COMPACT_ATOMS: atom_id res chain seq x y z
N MET A 1 12.58 -25.72 -12.75
CA MET A 1 13.16 -26.10 -11.44
C MET A 1 12.90 -25.05 -10.36
N PHE A 2 13.39 -23.81 -10.49
CA PHE A 2 13.18 -22.75 -9.47
C PHE A 2 11.71 -22.48 -9.13
N LYS A 3 10.85 -22.19 -10.13
CA LYS A 3 9.42 -21.91 -9.91
C LYS A 3 8.77 -22.98 -9.03
N ALA A 4 8.90 -24.25 -9.41
CA ALA A 4 8.30 -25.38 -8.72
C ALA A 4 8.76 -25.48 -7.25
N LEU A 5 10.03 -25.18 -6.96
CA LEU A 5 10.56 -25.20 -5.59
C LEU A 5 9.97 -24.07 -4.75
N VAL A 6 10.07 -22.81 -5.22
CA VAL A 6 9.62 -21.66 -4.44
C VAL A 6 8.11 -21.58 -4.33
N SER A 7 7.37 -22.16 -5.27
CA SER A 7 5.90 -22.16 -5.23
C SER A 7 5.30 -23.36 -4.51
N ASN A 8 6.09 -24.36 -4.12
CA ASN A 8 5.57 -25.64 -3.64
C ASN A 8 4.62 -25.47 -2.44
N GLY A 9 3.41 -26.01 -2.55
CA GLY A 9 2.37 -25.91 -1.51
C GLY A 9 1.69 -24.54 -1.41
N HIS A 10 2.09 -23.53 -2.20
CA HIS A 10 1.44 -22.22 -2.21
C HIS A 10 0.27 -22.20 -3.21
N PRO A 11 -0.98 -21.92 -2.78
CA PRO A 11 -2.17 -22.00 -3.64
C PRO A 11 -2.11 -21.13 -4.90
N GLU A 12 -1.65 -19.88 -4.76
CA GLU A 12 -1.54 -18.93 -5.88
C GLU A 12 -0.34 -19.24 -6.80
N PHE A 13 0.87 -19.31 -6.24
CA PHE A 13 2.11 -19.44 -7.01
C PHE A 13 2.35 -20.82 -7.63
N SER A 14 1.70 -21.88 -7.14
CA SER A 14 1.76 -23.21 -7.79
C SER A 14 1.03 -23.23 -9.13
N SER A 15 0.13 -22.27 -9.36
CA SER A 15 -0.62 -22.18 -10.61
C SER A 15 0.20 -21.53 -11.74
N ASN A 16 -0.36 -21.57 -12.96
CA ASN A 16 0.15 -20.84 -14.12
C ASN A 16 -0.65 -19.58 -14.43
N ARG A 17 -1.50 -19.11 -13.50
CA ARG A 17 -2.28 -17.88 -13.67
C ARG A 17 -1.42 -16.64 -13.41
N GLN A 18 -1.87 -15.47 -13.88
CA GLN A 18 -1.27 -14.19 -13.54
C GLN A 18 -1.33 -13.95 -12.03
N GLN A 19 -0.28 -13.37 -11.45
CA GLN A 19 -0.13 -13.15 -10.00
C GLN A 19 0.34 -11.72 -9.72
N ASP A 20 0.12 -11.27 -8.48
CA ASP A 20 0.63 -9.99 -8.00
C ASP A 20 2.13 -10.07 -7.64
N ALA A 21 2.91 -9.12 -8.17
CA ALA A 21 4.35 -9.08 -7.99
C ALA A 21 4.77 -8.77 -6.54
N GLN A 22 4.01 -7.94 -5.81
CA GLN A 22 4.31 -7.62 -4.41
C GLN A 22 4.04 -8.82 -3.51
N LYS A 23 2.94 -9.55 -3.74
CA LYS A 23 2.69 -10.81 -3.02
C LYS A 23 3.82 -11.81 -3.24
N PHE A 24 4.27 -11.98 -4.49
CA PHE A 24 5.37 -12.91 -4.80
C PHE A 24 6.70 -12.45 -4.17
N PHE A 25 6.98 -11.15 -4.17
CA PHE A 25 8.16 -10.59 -3.50
C PHE A 25 8.17 -10.90 -2.01
N LEU A 26 7.07 -10.60 -1.29
CA LEU A 26 6.98 -10.89 0.14
C LEU A 26 7.01 -12.40 0.44
N HIS A 27 6.45 -13.23 -0.43
CA HIS A 27 6.58 -14.68 -0.32
C HIS A 27 8.04 -15.12 -0.40
N LEU A 28 8.80 -14.56 -1.34
CA LEU A 28 10.22 -14.87 -1.48
C LEU A 28 11.04 -14.37 -0.28
N ILE A 29 10.79 -13.15 0.20
CA ILE A 29 11.41 -12.61 1.43
C ILE A 29 11.19 -13.57 2.60
N ASN A 30 9.93 -14.00 2.82
CA ASN A 30 9.62 -14.95 3.89
C ASN A 30 10.28 -16.32 3.71
N LEU A 31 10.40 -16.79 2.47
CA LEU A 31 11.07 -18.06 2.18
C LEU A 31 12.57 -17.97 2.50
N VAL A 32 13.23 -16.88 2.12
CA VAL A 32 14.64 -16.64 2.46
C VAL A 32 14.82 -16.51 3.97
N GLU A 33 13.98 -15.74 4.66
CA GLU A 33 14.05 -15.53 6.10
C GLU A 33 14.03 -16.85 6.88
N ARG A 34 13.16 -17.79 6.47
CA ARG A 34 13.03 -19.11 7.10
C ARG A 34 14.24 -20.03 6.89
N ASN A 35 15.01 -19.82 5.83
CA ASN A 35 16.11 -20.69 5.43
C ASN A 35 17.51 -20.10 5.72
N CYS A 36 17.57 -18.86 6.20
CA CYS A 36 18.83 -18.18 6.56
C CYS A 36 19.09 -18.13 8.08
N VAL A 37 18.42 -18.95 8.89
CA VAL A 37 18.63 -18.98 10.35
C VAL A 37 20.07 -19.44 10.67
N GLY A 38 20.83 -18.59 11.37
CA GLY A 38 22.24 -18.86 11.70
C GLY A 38 23.23 -18.61 10.56
N LEU A 39 22.76 -18.06 9.43
CA LEU A 39 23.58 -17.64 8.29
C LEU A 39 23.39 -16.13 8.05
N GLU A 40 24.22 -15.57 7.16
CA GLU A 40 24.00 -14.20 6.69
C GLU A 40 22.70 -14.13 5.88
N ASN A 41 21.81 -13.22 6.27
CA ASN A 41 20.50 -13.08 5.66
C ASN A 41 20.51 -11.93 4.64
N PRO A 42 20.41 -12.21 3.33
CA PRO A 42 20.44 -11.17 2.31
C PRO A 42 19.22 -10.25 2.37
N ASN A 43 18.12 -10.64 3.03
CA ASN A 43 16.96 -9.77 3.24
C ASN A 43 17.30 -8.51 4.04
N ASN A 44 18.40 -8.51 4.80
CA ASN A 44 18.84 -7.35 5.58
C ASN A 44 19.05 -6.10 4.71
N ALA A 45 19.42 -6.26 3.44
CA ALA A 45 19.56 -5.15 2.50
C ALA A 45 18.23 -4.39 2.24
N PHE A 46 17.08 -5.06 2.41
CA PHE A 46 15.74 -4.47 2.25
C PHE A 46 15.06 -4.14 3.58
N ARG A 47 15.57 -4.66 4.69
CA ARG A 47 14.94 -4.60 6.00
C ARG A 47 15.01 -3.20 6.59
N TYR A 48 13.88 -2.66 7.04
CA TYR A 48 13.85 -1.41 7.78
C TYR A 48 12.83 -1.44 8.92
N LEU A 49 12.93 -0.46 9.82
CA LEU A 49 12.00 -0.27 10.92
C LEU A 49 11.05 0.88 10.63
N VAL A 50 9.76 0.63 10.79
CA VAL A 50 8.72 1.66 10.83
C VAL A 50 8.37 1.92 12.28
N GLU A 51 8.39 3.19 12.67
CA GLU A 51 7.86 3.65 13.95
C GLU A 51 6.44 4.17 13.75
N GLU A 52 5.52 3.59 14.51
CA GLU A 52 4.15 4.05 14.63
C GLU A 52 3.98 4.77 15.97
N ARG A 53 3.48 6.00 15.91
CA ARG A 53 3.16 6.82 17.08
C ARG A 53 1.66 6.98 17.17
N VAL A 54 1.06 6.57 18.29
CA VAL A 54 -0.36 6.78 18.58
C VAL A 54 -0.50 7.76 19.75
N GLN A 55 -1.30 8.80 19.59
CA GLN A 55 -1.58 9.82 20.60
C GLN A 55 -3.07 9.85 20.93
N CYS A 56 -3.42 9.77 22.20
CA CYS A 56 -4.81 9.96 22.64
C CYS A 56 -5.19 11.45 22.56
N CYS A 57 -6.32 11.78 21.96
CA CYS A 57 -6.76 13.16 21.78
C CYS A 57 -7.15 13.86 23.10
N GLN A 58 -7.62 13.11 24.10
CA GLN A 58 -8.07 13.69 25.37
C GLN A 58 -6.92 13.88 26.36
N THR A 59 -6.07 12.86 26.56
CA THR A 59 -5.00 12.90 27.56
C THR A 59 -3.67 13.37 27.01
N GLN A 60 -3.54 13.48 25.68
CA GLN A 60 -2.30 13.81 24.98
C GLN A 60 -1.14 12.81 25.22
N LYS A 61 -1.39 11.71 25.94
CA LYS A 61 -0.40 10.64 26.12
C LYS A 61 -0.16 9.90 24.82
N VAL A 62 1.07 9.42 24.66
CA VAL A 62 1.57 8.82 23.43
C VAL A 62 2.10 7.41 23.67
N ARG A 63 2.02 6.57 22.65
CA ARG A 63 2.69 5.27 22.58
C ARG A 63 3.43 5.17 21.25
N TYR A 64 4.67 4.72 21.32
CA TYR A 64 5.48 4.38 20.16
C TYR A 64 5.62 2.87 20.05
N THR A 65 5.46 2.34 18.85
CA THR A 65 5.67 0.93 18.52
C THR A 65 6.47 0.82 17.26
N GLN A 66 7.46 -0.06 17.23
CA GLN A 66 8.28 -0.30 16.05
C GLN A 66 7.94 -1.66 15.43
N LYS A 67 7.94 -1.71 14.10
CA LYS A 67 7.74 -2.94 13.33
C LYS A 67 8.78 -3.04 12.22
N VAL A 68 9.17 -4.27 11.92
CA VAL A 68 10.03 -4.56 10.76
C VAL A 68 9.17 -4.57 9.52
N ASP A 69 9.68 -3.97 8.45
CA ASP A 69 9.07 -3.98 7.14
C ASP A 69 10.16 -4.14 6.05
N TYR A 70 9.73 -4.55 4.86
CA TYR A 70 10.59 -4.81 3.70
C TYR A 70 10.11 -4.07 2.44
N LEU A 71 8.90 -3.50 2.48
CA LEU A 71 8.29 -2.85 1.33
C LEU A 71 7.37 -1.72 1.77
N MET A 72 7.71 -0.51 1.32
CA MET A 72 6.93 0.70 1.60
C MET A 72 5.71 0.74 0.68
N GLN A 73 4.52 0.75 1.27
CA GLN A 73 3.28 0.92 0.53
C GLN A 73 2.92 2.41 0.42
N LEU A 74 3.23 3.01 -0.72
CA LEU A 74 2.99 4.42 -0.99
C LEU A 74 1.54 4.65 -1.48
N PRO A 75 0.73 5.46 -0.78
CA PRO A 75 -0.61 5.83 -1.24
C PRO A 75 -0.56 6.61 -2.57
N ALA A 76 -1.59 6.44 -3.40
CA ALA A 76 -1.77 7.21 -4.63
C ALA A 76 -3.09 8.00 -4.54
N PRO A 77 -3.10 9.17 -3.86
CA PRO A 77 -4.33 9.96 -3.67
C PRO A 77 -4.81 10.49 -5.03
N ILE A 78 -5.88 9.88 -5.56
CA ILE A 78 -6.47 10.25 -6.86
C ILE A 78 -6.99 11.68 -6.81
N GLU A 79 -7.47 12.07 -5.64
CA GLU A 79 -7.88 13.42 -5.35
C GLU A 79 -6.72 14.35 -5.67
N ALA A 80 -5.45 14.05 -5.40
CA ALA A 80 -4.35 14.98 -5.73
C ALA A 80 -4.00 15.09 -7.23
N ALA A 81 -4.75 14.46 -8.16
CA ALA A 81 -4.47 14.53 -9.59
C ALA A 81 -4.56 15.97 -10.14
N SER A 82 -3.58 16.38 -10.94
CA SER A 82 -3.53 17.73 -11.53
C SER A 82 -4.45 17.93 -12.73
N ASN A 83 -4.92 16.84 -13.34
CA ASN A 83 -5.74 16.83 -14.56
C ASN A 83 -7.15 16.28 -14.33
N ARG A 84 -7.80 16.65 -13.21
CA ARG A 84 -9.13 16.13 -12.84
C ARG A 84 -10.20 16.40 -13.90
N GLU A 85 -10.19 17.59 -14.50
CA GLU A 85 -11.16 17.96 -15.53
C GLU A 85 -11.02 17.09 -16.79
N GLU A 86 -9.78 16.79 -17.20
CA GLU A 86 -9.50 15.87 -18.31
C GLU A 86 -10.01 14.46 -18.02
N LEU A 87 -9.86 13.99 -16.76
CA LEU A 87 -10.36 12.68 -16.34
C LEU A 87 -11.89 12.60 -16.37
N ILE A 88 -12.57 13.62 -15.87
CA ILE A 88 -14.04 13.68 -15.88
C ILE A 88 -14.54 13.70 -17.33
N ALA A 89 -13.92 14.50 -18.19
CA ALA A 89 -14.27 14.55 -19.61
C ALA A 89 -14.01 13.21 -20.32
N TYR A 90 -12.92 12.52 -19.97
CA TYR A 90 -12.63 11.18 -20.49
C TYR A 90 -13.66 10.15 -20.03
N GLU A 91 -14.02 10.12 -18.74
CA GLU A 91 -15.02 9.19 -18.22
C GLU A 91 -16.40 9.41 -18.86
N ALA A 92 -16.81 10.66 -19.07
CA ALA A 92 -18.04 10.97 -19.79
C ALA A 92 -18.02 10.45 -21.23
N LYS A 93 -16.93 10.69 -21.97
CA LYS A 93 -16.76 10.18 -23.35
C LYS A 93 -16.69 8.66 -23.40
N ARG A 94 -16.06 8.02 -22.41
CA ARG A 94 -15.98 6.55 -22.32
C ARG A 94 -17.36 5.96 -22.10
N ASN A 95 -18.13 6.51 -21.17
CA ASN A 95 -19.50 6.05 -20.90
C ASN A 95 -20.41 6.24 -22.14
N GLU A 96 -20.31 7.37 -22.83
CA GLU A 96 -21.05 7.60 -24.09
C GLU A 96 -20.65 6.59 -25.17
N ALA A 97 -19.34 6.28 -25.30
CA ALA A 97 -18.87 5.28 -26.25
C ALA A 97 -19.36 3.88 -25.90
N GLU A 98 -19.38 3.51 -24.62
CA GLU A 98 -19.90 2.22 -24.14
C GLU A 98 -21.42 2.08 -24.42
N GLU A 99 -22.21 3.12 -24.11
CA GLU A 99 -23.66 3.13 -24.35
C GLU A 99 -23.98 3.05 -25.85
N ASN A 100 -23.20 3.72 -26.69
CA ASN A 100 -23.37 3.71 -28.15
C ASN A 100 -22.62 2.56 -28.84
N MET A 101 -22.02 1.63 -28.09
CA MET A 101 -21.20 0.52 -28.61
C MET A 101 -20.12 0.96 -29.61
N ARG A 102 -19.50 2.12 -29.37
CA ARG A 102 -18.40 2.69 -30.16
C ARG A 102 -17.05 2.32 -29.56
N ALA A 103 -16.00 2.50 -30.36
CA ALA A 103 -14.64 2.32 -29.89
C ALA A 103 -14.34 3.30 -28.72
N PRO A 104 -13.64 2.83 -27.67
CA PRO A 104 -13.31 3.67 -26.54
C PRO A 104 -12.35 4.80 -26.95
N PRO A 105 -12.47 5.99 -26.35
CA PRO A 105 -11.54 7.10 -26.59
C PRO A 105 -10.14 6.77 -26.05
N GLU A 106 -9.13 7.53 -26.51
CA GLU A 106 -7.77 7.38 -25.99
C GLU A 106 -7.71 7.54 -24.47
N PRO A 107 -7.00 6.65 -23.75
CA PRO A 107 -7.01 6.61 -22.30
C PRO A 107 -6.31 7.83 -21.69
N VAL A 108 -7.04 8.56 -20.84
CA VAL A 108 -6.47 9.64 -20.02
C VAL A 108 -6.16 9.11 -18.63
N ARG A 109 -4.91 9.27 -18.18
CA ARG A 109 -4.44 8.81 -16.87
C ARG A 109 -4.33 9.95 -15.88
N ALA A 110 -4.59 9.64 -14.61
CA ALA A 110 -4.44 10.59 -13.51
C ALA A 110 -2.96 10.96 -13.33
N ARG A 111 -2.67 12.27 -13.32
CA ARG A 111 -1.34 12.83 -13.07
C ARG A 111 -1.24 13.23 -11.61
N ILE A 112 -0.83 12.29 -10.77
CA ILE A 112 -0.69 12.49 -9.32
C ILE A 112 0.75 12.92 -9.01
N PRO A 113 0.99 14.09 -8.39
CA PRO A 113 2.32 14.49 -7.96
C PRO A 113 2.91 13.51 -6.95
N PHE A 114 4.17 13.09 -7.15
CA PHE A 114 4.84 12.19 -6.22
C PHE A 114 4.94 12.77 -4.80
N THR A 115 5.07 14.09 -4.68
CA THR A 115 5.05 14.80 -3.40
C THR A 115 3.74 14.60 -2.63
N ALA A 116 2.60 14.56 -3.32
CA ALA A 116 1.30 14.28 -2.70
C ALA A 116 1.24 12.84 -2.16
N CYS A 117 1.81 11.88 -2.88
CA CYS A 117 1.90 10.49 -2.42
C CYS A 117 2.74 10.36 -1.13
N LEU A 118 3.88 11.07 -1.06
CA LEU A 118 4.73 11.09 0.14
C LEU A 118 4.04 11.79 1.32
N GLN A 119 3.35 12.90 1.06
CA GLN A 119 2.57 13.60 2.09
C GLN A 119 1.50 12.68 2.67
N ALA A 120 0.72 12.02 1.81
CA ALA A 120 -0.32 11.07 2.20
C ALA A 120 0.23 9.89 3.02
N PHE A 121 1.43 9.41 2.72
CA PHE A 121 2.06 8.35 3.53
C PHE A 121 2.35 8.79 4.98
N THR A 122 2.65 10.07 5.19
CA THR A 122 3.01 10.61 6.50
C THR A 122 1.87 11.35 7.20
N GLU A 123 0.70 11.37 6.57
CA GLU A 123 -0.47 12.07 7.07
C GLU A 123 -0.98 11.41 8.36
N PRO A 124 -1.35 12.20 9.39
CA PRO A 124 -1.95 11.66 10.59
C PRO A 124 -3.29 10.99 10.30
N GLU A 125 -3.43 9.73 10.70
CA GLU A 125 -4.64 8.94 10.56
C GLU A 125 -5.44 8.97 11.87
N ASN A 126 -6.74 9.27 11.77
CA ASN A 126 -7.63 9.17 12.93
C ASN A 126 -7.94 7.70 13.23
N VAL A 127 -7.71 7.28 14.47
CA VAL A 127 -8.05 5.96 14.97
C VAL A 127 -9.34 6.08 15.80
N PRO A 128 -10.51 5.72 15.25
CA PRO A 128 -11.75 5.66 16.03
C PRO A 128 -11.66 4.52 17.05
N ASP A 129 -12.38 4.67 18.16
CA ASP A 129 -12.48 3.66 19.23
C ASP A 129 -11.12 3.21 19.83
N PHE A 130 -10.12 4.08 19.83
CA PHE A 130 -8.83 3.80 20.47
C PHE A 130 -9.00 3.61 21.99
N TRP A 131 -8.63 2.43 22.48
CA TRP A 131 -8.61 2.18 23.92
C TRP A 131 -7.42 2.89 24.58
N SER A 132 -7.70 3.90 25.39
CA SER A 132 -6.69 4.63 26.15
C SER A 132 -6.52 3.99 27.52
N SER A 133 -5.33 3.43 27.81
CA SER A 133 -5.02 2.87 29.12
C SER A 133 -5.04 3.92 30.24
N GLU A 134 -4.82 5.18 29.90
CA GLU A 134 -4.87 6.29 30.86
C GLU A 134 -6.30 6.64 31.27
N LEU A 135 -7.22 6.66 30.30
CA LEU A 135 -8.62 6.93 30.56
C LEU A 135 -9.37 5.70 31.07
N GLN A 136 -8.77 4.50 30.87
CA GLN A 136 -9.44 3.22 31.00
C GLN A 136 -10.78 3.17 30.23
N ALA A 137 -10.80 3.82 29.07
CA ALA A 137 -11.98 3.99 28.23
C ALA A 137 -11.58 4.14 26.75
N LYS A 138 -12.57 3.97 25.87
CA LYS A 138 -12.42 4.29 24.44
C LYS A 138 -12.37 5.81 24.25
N SER A 139 -11.52 6.24 23.33
CA SER A 139 -11.35 7.63 22.94
C SER A 139 -10.94 7.71 21.46
N ALA A 140 -10.82 8.93 20.94
CA ALA A 140 -10.18 9.16 19.66
C ALA A 140 -8.65 9.16 19.82
N GLY A 141 -7.95 8.58 18.85
CA GLY A 141 -6.50 8.65 18.76
C GLY A 141 -6.05 9.17 17.40
N VAL A 142 -4.83 9.69 17.34
CA VAL A 142 -4.15 10.05 16.09
C VAL A 142 -2.92 9.17 15.94
N LYS A 143 -2.83 8.48 14.81
CA LYS A 143 -1.70 7.61 14.43
C LYS A 143 -0.85 8.32 13.38
N THR A 144 0.47 8.31 13.57
CA THR A 144 1.43 8.72 12.54
C THR A 144 2.48 7.62 12.34
N SER A 145 2.97 7.48 11.11
CA SER A 145 4.00 6.51 10.75
C SER A 145 5.24 7.21 10.19
N ARG A 146 6.44 6.76 10.63
CA ARG A 146 7.74 7.28 10.19
C ARG A 146 8.74 6.15 10.03
N PHE A 147 9.83 6.42 9.32
CA PHE A 147 10.99 5.51 9.28
C PHE A 147 11.79 5.67 10.58
N ALA A 148 11.97 4.58 11.33
CA ALA A 148 12.94 4.51 12.41
C ALA A 148 14.35 4.14 11.90
N SER A 149 14.42 3.46 10.75
CA SER A 149 15.66 3.22 10.01
C SER A 149 15.41 3.26 8.51
N PHE A 150 16.48 3.42 7.73
CA PHE A 150 16.44 3.28 6.28
C PHE A 150 17.20 2.02 5.84
N PRO A 151 16.67 1.26 4.86
CA PRO A 151 17.36 0.10 4.29
C PRO A 151 18.41 0.56 3.26
N GLU A 152 19.29 -0.36 2.85
CA GLU A 152 20.20 -0.11 1.71
C GLU A 152 19.42 0.03 0.40
N TYR A 153 18.41 -0.82 0.21
CA TYR A 153 17.51 -0.78 -0.93
C TYR A 153 16.06 -0.61 -0.46
N LEU A 154 15.49 0.57 -0.69
CA LEU A 154 14.09 0.83 -0.37
C LEU A 154 13.18 0.34 -1.49
N VAL A 155 12.40 -0.70 -1.21
CA VAL A 155 11.36 -1.20 -2.12
C VAL A 155 10.08 -0.39 -1.90
N VAL A 156 9.52 0.18 -2.97
CA VAL A 156 8.31 0.99 -2.92
C VAL A 156 7.23 0.40 -3.82
N GLN A 157 6.09 0.03 -3.23
CA GLN A 157 4.87 -0.34 -3.94
C GLN A 157 3.93 0.86 -4.00
N ILE A 158 3.52 1.28 -5.20
CA ILE A 158 2.47 2.28 -5.34
C ILE A 158 1.11 1.59 -5.21
N LYS A 159 0.31 1.99 -4.22
CA LYS A 159 -1.06 1.51 -4.01
C LYS A 159 -2.01 2.09 -5.05
N LYS A 160 -1.98 1.51 -6.25
CA LYS A 160 -2.84 1.88 -7.38
C LYS A 160 -4.11 1.04 -7.46
N PHE A 161 -4.59 0.43 -6.39
CA PHE A 161 -5.84 -0.33 -6.41
C PHE A 161 -6.78 0.24 -5.35
N THR A 162 -8.02 0.52 -5.76
CA THR A 162 -9.10 0.98 -4.88
C THR A 162 -10.35 0.14 -5.12
N PHE A 163 -11.26 0.11 -4.16
CA PHE A 163 -12.55 -0.54 -4.31
C PHE A 163 -13.59 0.48 -4.79
N VAL A 164 -14.38 0.10 -5.79
CA VAL A 164 -15.55 0.87 -6.24
C VAL A 164 -16.78 0.45 -5.42
N VAL A 165 -17.90 1.14 -5.59
CA VAL A 165 -19.17 0.95 -4.85
C VAL A 165 -19.63 -0.51 -4.76
N ASP A 166 -19.31 -1.35 -5.75
CA ASP A 166 -19.67 -2.78 -5.79
C ASP A 166 -18.58 -3.73 -5.24
N TRP A 167 -17.58 -3.21 -4.51
CA TRP A 167 -16.42 -3.96 -4.00
C TRP A 167 -15.56 -4.60 -5.10
N VAL A 168 -15.71 -4.15 -6.34
CA VAL A 168 -14.85 -4.57 -7.45
C VAL A 168 -13.52 -3.82 -7.34
N PRO A 169 -12.37 -4.52 -7.29
CA PRO A 169 -11.07 -3.87 -7.28
C PRO A 169 -10.82 -3.19 -8.64
N LYS A 170 -10.62 -1.88 -8.62
CA LYS A 170 -10.28 -1.08 -9.80
C LYS A 170 -8.85 -0.56 -9.67
N LYS A 171 -8.11 -0.66 -10.77
CA LYS A 171 -6.75 -0.12 -10.87
C LYS A 171 -6.82 1.37 -11.20
N VAL A 172 -6.16 2.18 -10.38
CA VAL A 172 -6.00 3.62 -10.56
C VAL A 172 -5.19 3.88 -11.83
N GLY A 173 -5.85 4.44 -12.84
CA GLY A 173 -5.28 4.71 -14.16
C GLY A 173 -5.75 3.77 -15.28
N GLU A 174 -6.70 2.87 -14.99
CA GLU A 174 -7.54 2.12 -15.95
C GLU A 174 -9.02 2.55 -15.82
#